data_AF-A0A848TIW4-F1
#
_entry.id   AF-A0A848TIW4-F1
#
_cell.length_a   1.000
_cell.length_b   1.000
_cell.length_c   1.000
_cell.angle_alpha   90.00
_cell.angle_beta   90.00
_cell.angle_gamma   90.00
#
_symmetry.space_group_name_H-M   'P 1'
#
loop_
_entity.id
_entity.type
_entity.pdbx_description
1 polymer ?
#
loop_
_entity_poly.entity_id
_entity_poly.type
_entity_poly.pdbx_seq_one_letter_code
_entity_poly.pdbx_strand_id
1 'polypeptide(L)'
;HDVVAGAFENAATGRLVDWAAFLCEYSSALPPLPSGPVDGVPGNNTIYRRETLEKYRDTLESNQWETHLHDQMKADGVELIMRPDIIVRHKMHYTFWLYVTQRFHYSRAYAANRVRGQGLPKRLSMGATTFALPPVLFKRTFDKVKANGQYDNELKRSLPMIGAFVTAWAAGEIAGYWFGTGSSYERVR
;
A
#
# COMPACT_ATOMS: atom_id res chain seq x y z
N HIS A 1 21.05 0.29 11.88
CA HIS A 1 20.02 -0.30 11.03
C HIS A 1 20.21 0.19 9.61
N ASP A 2 19.98 -0.68 8.63
CA ASP A 2 20.20 -0.36 7.21
C ASP A 2 18.94 0.09 6.51
N VAL A 3 17.79 -0.39 6.96
CA VAL A 3 16.46 0.07 6.52
C VAL A 3 15.66 0.43 7.75
N VAL A 4 15.19 1.68 7.81
CA VAL A 4 14.43 2.23 8.93
C VAL A 4 13.20 2.94 8.42
N ALA A 5 12.04 2.70 9.03
CA ALA A 5 10.82 3.41 8.68
C ALA A 5 10.11 4.00 9.89
N GLY A 6 9.16 4.89 9.61
CA GLY A 6 8.40 5.61 10.62
C GLY A 6 6.88 5.54 10.43
N ALA A 7 6.20 6.18 11.37
CA ALA A 7 4.74 6.28 11.39
C ALA A 7 4.22 7.39 10.46
N PHE A 8 2.93 7.33 10.17
CA PHE A 8 2.19 8.35 9.44
C PHE A 8 1.10 8.97 10.30
N GLU A 9 1.00 10.30 10.25
CA GLU A 9 -0.14 11.06 10.74
C GLU A 9 -0.90 11.66 9.56
N ASN A 10 -2.22 11.75 9.67
CA ASN A 10 -3.00 12.48 8.68
C ASN A 10 -2.96 13.98 8.97
N ALA A 11 -2.48 14.78 8.02
CA ALA A 11 -2.54 16.24 8.07
C ALA A 11 -3.65 16.83 7.18
N ALA A 12 -4.32 16.03 6.36
CA ALA A 12 -5.50 16.43 5.61
C ALA A 12 -6.77 15.97 6.35
N THR A 13 -7.20 16.75 7.34
CA THR A 13 -8.28 16.36 8.26
C THR A 13 -9.62 17.06 7.99
N GLY A 14 -9.65 17.99 7.02
CA GLY A 14 -10.81 18.84 6.75
C GLY A 14 -11.98 18.15 6.03
N ARG A 15 -11.76 16.99 5.40
CA ARG A 15 -12.81 16.26 4.66
C ARG A 15 -12.80 14.78 5.04
N LEU A 16 -13.98 14.18 5.07
CA LEU A 16 -14.14 12.76 5.38
C LEU A 16 -13.46 11.85 4.35
N VAL A 17 -13.40 12.28 3.09
CA VAL A 17 -12.71 11.54 2.02
C VAL A 17 -11.20 11.44 2.26
N ASP A 18 -10.60 12.49 2.82
CA ASP A 18 -9.18 12.51 3.14
C ASP A 18 -8.86 11.50 4.25
N TRP A 19 -9.73 11.41 5.26
CA TRP A 19 -9.67 10.36 6.29
C TRP A 19 -9.86 8.96 5.72
N ALA A 20 -10.87 8.75 4.88
CA ALA A 20 -11.13 7.44 4.30
C ALA A 20 -9.95 6.94 3.44
N ALA A 21 -9.36 7.84 2.65
CA ALA A 21 -8.19 7.55 1.83
C ALA A 21 -6.98 7.23 2.72
N PHE A 22 -6.72 8.08 3.72
CA PHE A 22 -5.60 7.90 4.65
C PHE A 22 -5.69 6.58 5.42
N LEU A 23 -6.85 6.24 6.00
CA LEU A 23 -7.02 4.99 6.74
C LEU A 23 -6.92 3.77 5.80
N CYS A 24 -7.40 3.88 4.57
CA CYS A 24 -7.26 2.81 3.58
C CYS A 24 -5.80 2.55 3.20
N GLU A 25 -4.96 3.59 3.14
CA GLU A 25 -3.57 3.49 2.70
C GLU A 25 -2.59 3.21 3.85
N TYR A 26 -2.75 3.91 4.97
CA TYR A 26 -1.74 4.00 6.03
C TYR A 26 -2.15 3.33 7.34
N SER A 27 -3.26 2.58 7.39
CA SER A 27 -3.71 1.88 8.63
C SER A 27 -2.66 0.96 9.26
N SER A 28 -1.69 0.47 8.49
CA SER A 28 -0.57 -0.34 9.01
C SER A 28 0.55 0.44 9.67
N ALA A 29 0.57 1.76 9.49
CA ALA A 29 1.65 2.64 9.93
C ALA A 29 1.12 3.79 10.81
N LEU A 30 -0.03 3.59 11.48
CA LEU A 30 -0.60 4.56 12.41
C LEU A 30 0.14 4.54 13.76
N PRO A 31 0.46 5.69 14.36
CA PRO A 31 1.00 5.74 15.71
C PRO A 31 -0.07 5.34 16.75
N PRO A 32 0.30 4.68 17.86
CA PRO A 32 1.65 4.20 18.17
C PRO A 32 2.02 2.95 17.35
N LEU A 33 3.27 2.90 16.88
CA LEU A 33 3.84 1.71 16.23
C LEU A 33 4.82 0.99 17.17
N PRO A 34 4.95 -0.34 17.05
CA PRO A 34 6.01 -1.05 17.75
C PRO A 34 7.37 -0.57 17.27
N SER A 35 8.35 -0.52 18.19
CA SER A 35 9.74 -0.29 17.84
C SER A 35 10.46 -1.61 17.62
N GLY A 36 11.35 -1.66 16.62
CA GLY A 36 12.18 -2.84 16.34
C GLY A 36 11.87 -3.51 15.00
N PRO A 37 12.27 -4.78 14.83
CA PRO A 37 12.09 -5.52 13.58
C PRO A 37 10.63 -5.70 13.19
N VAL A 38 10.33 -5.54 11.89
CA VAL A 38 9.00 -5.71 11.30
C VAL A 38 9.08 -6.42 9.95
N ASP A 39 8.00 -7.10 9.55
CA ASP A 39 7.95 -7.86 8.28
C ASP A 39 7.86 -6.99 7.02
N GLY A 40 7.55 -5.71 7.19
CA GLY A 40 7.38 -4.77 6.09
C GLY A 40 7.31 -3.33 6.58
N VAL A 41 7.78 -2.43 5.72
CA VAL A 41 7.81 -0.99 6.00
C VAL A 41 7.09 -0.21 4.90
N PRO A 42 6.48 0.94 5.23
CA PRO A 42 5.83 1.78 4.23
C PRO A 42 6.87 2.52 3.38
N GLY A 43 6.74 2.42 2.06
CA GLY A 43 7.72 2.99 1.15
C GLY A 43 7.96 4.49 1.30
N ASN A 44 6.87 5.25 1.41
CA ASN A 44 6.89 6.72 1.46
C ASN A 44 7.52 7.32 2.73
N ASN A 45 7.85 6.51 3.74
CA ASN A 45 8.56 6.93 4.95
C ASN A 45 9.58 5.87 5.36
N THR A 46 10.43 5.49 4.42
CA THR A 46 11.57 4.59 4.63
C THR A 46 12.88 5.31 4.32
N ILE A 47 13.85 5.14 5.21
CA ILE A 47 15.22 5.63 5.15
C ILE A 47 16.12 4.42 4.92
N TYR A 48 17.09 4.60 4.03
CA TYR A 48 18.04 3.56 3.69
C TYR A 48 19.48 4.03 3.87
N ARG A 49 20.33 3.13 4.36
CA ARG A 49 21.79 3.31 4.27
C ARG A 49 22.20 3.24 2.80
N ARG A 50 22.94 4.25 2.33
CA ARG A 50 23.43 4.32 0.94
C ARG A 50 24.18 3.05 0.52
N GLU A 51 25.13 2.61 1.33
CA GLU A 51 25.95 1.41 1.06
C GLU A 51 25.10 0.14 0.93
N THR A 52 23.97 0.07 1.63
CA THR A 52 23.04 -1.05 1.49
C THR A 52 22.25 -0.94 0.19
N LEU A 53 21.70 0.25 -0.13
CA LEU A 53 20.99 0.47 -1.40
C LEU A 53 21.84 0.19 -2.64
N GLU A 54 23.13 0.52 -2.60
CA GLU A 54 24.04 0.30 -3.73
C GLU A 54 24.16 -1.17 -4.14
N LYS A 55 23.93 -2.11 -3.21
CA LYS A 55 23.88 -3.55 -3.48
C LYS A 55 22.66 -3.98 -4.30
N TYR A 56 21.61 -3.15 -4.33
CA TYR A 56 20.34 -3.42 -4.99
C TYR A 56 20.11 -2.54 -6.22
N ARG A 57 21.18 -2.02 -6.83
CA ARG A 57 21.11 -1.11 -7.98
C ARG A 57 20.27 -1.70 -9.12
N ASP A 58 20.52 -2.95 -9.49
CA ASP A 58 19.79 -3.62 -10.58
C ASP A 58 18.28 -3.71 -10.27
N THR A 59 17.93 -3.93 -9.01
CA THR A 59 16.54 -3.98 -8.53
C THR A 59 15.89 -2.61 -8.57
N LEU A 60 16.60 -1.56 -8.19
CA LEU A 60 16.12 -0.18 -8.32
C LEU A 60 15.89 0.20 -9.79
N GLU A 61 16.76 -0.25 -10.69
CA GLU A 61 16.68 0.01 -12.14
C GLU A 61 15.59 -0.83 -12.84
N SER A 62 15.09 -1.89 -12.20
CA SER A 62 14.04 -2.75 -12.75
C SER A 62 12.65 -2.10 -12.86
N ASN A 63 12.51 -0.83 -12.42
CA ASN A 63 11.26 -0.08 -12.38
C ASN A 63 10.10 -0.86 -11.72
N GLN A 64 10.45 -1.70 -10.76
CA GLN A 64 9.50 -2.44 -9.93
C GLN A 64 9.09 -1.58 -8.72
N TRP A 65 7.98 -1.97 -8.09
CA TRP A 65 7.51 -1.31 -6.88
C TRP A 65 8.47 -1.60 -5.72
N GLU A 66 8.52 -0.66 -4.78
CA GLU A 66 9.40 -0.72 -3.61
C GLU A 66 9.24 -1.99 -2.76
N THR A 67 8.05 -2.60 -2.76
CA THR A 67 7.83 -3.90 -2.11
C THR A 67 8.79 -4.98 -2.63
N HIS A 68 9.17 -4.94 -3.91
CA HIS A 68 10.12 -5.87 -4.49
C HIS A 68 11.53 -5.68 -3.92
N LEU A 69 11.95 -4.42 -3.74
CA LEU A 69 13.21 -4.08 -3.08
C LEU A 69 13.23 -4.62 -1.64
N HIS A 70 12.16 -4.40 -0.87
CA HIS A 70 12.05 -4.90 0.50
C HIS A 70 12.03 -6.43 0.58
N ASP A 71 11.33 -7.09 -0.35
CA ASP A 71 11.27 -8.55 -0.39
C ASP A 71 12.65 -9.15 -0.69
N GLN A 72 13.43 -8.54 -1.58
CA GLN A 72 14.80 -8.98 -1.86
C GLN A 72 15.74 -8.69 -0.68
N MET A 73 15.67 -7.50 -0.09
CA MET A 73 16.44 -7.15 1.11
C MET A 73 16.20 -8.16 2.24
N LYS A 74 14.94 -8.52 2.50
CA LYS A 74 14.59 -9.55 3.49
C LYS A 74 15.14 -10.93 3.12
N ALA A 75 15.07 -11.30 1.83
CA ALA A 75 15.62 -12.57 1.36
C ALA A 75 17.14 -12.67 1.57
N ASP A 76 17.84 -11.54 1.53
CA ASP A 76 19.28 -11.43 1.80
C ASP A 76 19.60 -11.22 3.29
N GLY A 77 18.60 -11.26 4.18
CA GLY A 77 18.77 -11.13 5.63
C GLY A 77 18.87 -9.70 6.16
N VAL A 78 18.54 -8.68 5.34
CA VAL A 78 18.48 -7.29 5.81
C VAL A 78 17.23 -7.09 6.66
N GLU A 79 17.42 -6.71 7.93
CA GLU A 79 16.31 -6.38 8.83
C GLU A 79 15.66 -5.03 8.48
N LEU A 80 14.33 -5.02 8.45
CA LEU A 80 13.53 -3.81 8.34
C LEU A 80 13.12 -3.36 9.74
N ILE A 81 13.44 -2.11 10.10
CA ILE A 81 13.27 -1.62 11.47
C ILE A 81 12.24 -0.50 11.51
N MET A 82 11.26 -0.63 12.41
CA MET A 82 10.28 0.41 12.70
C MET A 82 10.77 1.31 13.86
N ARG A 83 10.69 2.62 13.64
CA ARG A 83 11.05 3.67 14.60
C ARG A 83 9.87 4.61 14.81
N PRO A 84 9.10 4.45 15.92
CA PRO A 84 7.88 5.21 16.14
C PRO A 84 8.12 6.70 16.39
N ASP A 85 9.36 7.10 16.68
CA ASP A 85 9.80 8.48 16.82
C ASP A 85 9.97 9.22 15.49
N ILE A 86 10.03 8.49 14.37
CA ILE A 86 10.03 9.06 13.02
C ILE A 86 8.58 9.18 12.56
N ILE A 87 8.09 10.41 12.42
CA ILE A 87 6.69 10.67 12.04
C ILE A 87 6.64 11.58 10.81
N VAL A 88 5.97 11.11 9.76
CA VAL A 88 5.65 11.92 8.58
C VAL A 88 4.17 12.27 8.58
N ARG A 89 3.86 13.51 8.22
CA ARG A 89 2.49 13.99 8.07
C ARG A 89 2.05 13.89 6.61
N HIS A 90 1.14 12.97 6.33
CA HIS A 90 0.54 12.83 5.02
C HIS A 90 -0.52 13.92 4.81
N LYS A 91 -0.27 14.85 3.89
CA LYS A 91 -1.19 15.94 3.56
C LYS A 91 -1.62 15.84 2.10
N MET A 92 -2.71 15.13 1.85
CA MET A 92 -3.32 15.03 0.52
C MET A 92 -4.82 15.22 0.60
N HIS A 93 -5.34 16.09 -0.26
CA HIS A 93 -6.78 16.35 -0.38
C HIS A 93 -7.35 15.60 -1.57
N TYR A 94 -8.32 14.73 -1.32
CA TYR A 94 -8.94 13.90 -2.31
C TYR A 94 -10.36 14.36 -2.63
N THR A 95 -10.81 14.01 -3.83
CA THR A 95 -12.24 13.81 -4.09
C THR A 95 -12.51 12.32 -4.12
N PHE A 96 -13.77 11.92 -3.92
CA PHE A 96 -14.14 10.50 -3.94
C PHE A 96 -13.69 9.81 -5.23
N TRP A 97 -14.03 10.40 -6.38
CA TRP A 97 -13.74 9.82 -7.68
C TRP A 97 -12.26 9.89 -8.05
N LEU A 98 -11.53 10.91 -7.59
CA LEU A 98 -10.08 10.97 -7.76
C LEU A 98 -9.42 9.75 -7.09
N TYR A 99 -9.73 9.48 -5.83
CA TYR A 99 -9.12 8.37 -5.10
C TYR A 99 -9.55 7.01 -5.65
N VAL A 100 -10.84 6.82 -5.98
CA VAL A 100 -11.34 5.57 -6.62
C VAL A 100 -10.59 5.29 -7.92
N THR A 101 -10.44 6.30 -8.78
CA THR A 101 -9.80 6.17 -10.09
C THR A 101 -8.31 5.89 -9.95
N GLN A 102 -7.62 6.63 -9.07
CA GLN A 102 -6.21 6.38 -8.76
C GLN A 102 -6.01 4.98 -8.21
N ARG A 103 -6.86 4.53 -7.28
CA ARG A 103 -6.76 3.20 -6.68
C ARG A 103 -6.93 2.09 -7.69
N PHE A 104 -7.90 2.21 -8.60
CA PHE A 104 -8.09 1.26 -9.68
C PHE A 104 -6.87 1.18 -10.61
N HIS A 105 -6.38 2.32 -11.10
CA HIS A 105 -5.26 2.33 -12.05
C HIS A 105 -3.95 1.87 -11.40
N TYR A 106 -3.68 2.27 -10.16
CA TYR A 106 -2.50 1.84 -9.41
C TYR A 106 -2.51 0.33 -9.19
N SER A 107 -3.62 -0.22 -8.68
CA SER A 107 -3.74 -1.66 -8.43
C SER A 107 -3.70 -2.49 -9.71
N ARG A 108 -4.24 -1.98 -10.83
CA ARG A 108 -4.12 -2.61 -12.14
C ARG A 108 -2.67 -2.68 -12.63
N ALA A 109 -1.93 -1.57 -12.52
CA ALA A 109 -0.52 -1.55 -12.92
C ALA A 109 0.30 -2.50 -12.04
N TYR A 110 0.08 -2.48 -10.73
CA TYR A 110 0.75 -3.34 -9.75
C TYR A 110 0.50 -4.83 -10.03
N ALA A 111 -0.76 -5.26 -10.16
CA ALA A 111 -1.12 -6.65 -10.41
C ALA A 111 -0.57 -7.16 -11.75
N ALA A 112 -0.68 -6.36 -12.81
CA ALA A 112 -0.15 -6.72 -14.11
C ALA A 112 1.36 -6.93 -14.10
N ASN A 113 2.08 -6.09 -13.35
CA ASN A 113 3.51 -6.25 -13.17
C ASN A 113 3.86 -7.51 -12.35
N ARG A 114 3.08 -7.85 -11.32
CA ARG A 114 3.26 -9.06 -10.51
C ARG A 114 3.13 -10.37 -11.31
N VAL A 115 2.36 -10.37 -12.40
CA VAL A 115 2.22 -11.52 -13.31
C VAL A 115 2.98 -11.34 -14.63
N ARG A 116 3.89 -10.37 -14.71
CA ARG A 116 4.73 -10.18 -15.90
C ARG A 116 5.54 -11.45 -16.16
N GLY A 117 5.50 -11.92 -17.41
CA GLY A 117 6.18 -13.16 -17.83
C GLY A 117 5.53 -14.45 -17.32
N GLN A 118 4.39 -14.40 -16.61
CA GLN A 118 3.71 -15.60 -16.12
C GLN A 118 2.69 -16.13 -17.14
N GLY A 119 2.50 -17.45 -17.16
CA GLY A 119 1.53 -18.13 -18.03
C GLY A 119 0.07 -17.83 -17.67
N LEU A 120 -0.83 -18.08 -18.63
CA LEU A 120 -2.28 -17.83 -18.50
C LEU A 120 -2.92 -18.48 -17.25
N PRO A 121 -2.60 -19.73 -16.87
CA PRO A 121 -3.21 -20.36 -15.69
C PRO A 121 -2.97 -19.56 -14.40
N LYS A 122 -1.74 -19.09 -14.18
CA LYS A 122 -1.40 -18.30 -13.00
C LYS A 122 -2.15 -16.97 -12.99
N ARG A 123 -2.20 -16.28 -14.13
CA ARG A 123 -2.94 -15.02 -14.30
C ARG A 123 -4.43 -15.16 -13.96
N LEU A 124 -5.07 -16.21 -14.49
CA LEU A 124 -6.47 -16.49 -14.22
C LEU A 124 -6.71 -16.81 -12.74
N SER A 125 -5.88 -17.69 -12.16
CA SER A 125 -5.98 -18.07 -10.74
C SER A 125 -5.85 -16.86 -9.80
N MET A 126 -4.86 -15.99 -10.03
CA MET A 126 -4.65 -14.81 -9.18
C MET A 126 -5.82 -13.82 -9.27
N GLY A 127 -6.34 -13.56 -10.48
CA GLY A 127 -7.55 -12.73 -10.61
C GLY A 127 -8.78 -13.36 -9.96
N ALA A 128 -8.96 -14.68 -10.05
CA ALA A 128 -10.06 -15.36 -9.36
C ALA A 128 -9.95 -15.27 -7.82
N THR A 129 -8.75 -15.45 -7.26
CA THR A 129 -8.52 -15.29 -5.81
C THR A 129 -8.76 -13.84 -5.34
N THR A 130 -8.58 -12.86 -6.23
CA THR A 130 -8.73 -11.43 -5.91
C THR A 130 -10.17 -11.03 -5.61
N PHE A 131 -11.19 -11.81 -5.99
CA PHE A 131 -12.58 -11.55 -5.55
C PHE A 131 -12.75 -11.64 -4.03
N ALA A 132 -11.89 -12.39 -3.34
CA ALA A 132 -11.87 -12.43 -1.87
C ALA A 132 -11.11 -11.24 -1.25
N LEU A 133 -10.42 -10.43 -2.05
CA LEU A 133 -9.57 -9.34 -1.56
C LEU A 133 -10.36 -8.20 -0.87
N PRO A 134 -11.52 -7.72 -1.39
CA PRO A 134 -12.27 -6.65 -0.75
C PRO A 134 -12.64 -6.93 0.71
N PRO A 135 -13.28 -8.05 1.09
CA PRO A 135 -13.62 -8.30 2.49
C PRO A 135 -12.37 -8.46 3.37
N VAL A 136 -11.28 -9.04 2.84
CA VAL A 136 -10.02 -9.19 3.56
C VAL A 136 -9.39 -7.83 3.86
N LEU A 137 -9.25 -6.96 2.86
CA LEU A 137 -8.68 -5.63 3.04
C LEU A 137 -9.56 -4.75 3.93
N PHE A 138 -10.88 -4.81 3.74
CA PHE A 138 -11.83 -4.08 4.59
C PHE A 138 -11.68 -4.48 6.05
N LYS A 139 -11.72 -5.79 6.35
CA LYS A 139 -11.57 -6.30 7.71
C LYS A 139 -10.21 -5.93 8.28
N ARG A 140 -9.13 -6.10 7.52
CA ARG A 140 -7.76 -5.77 7.96
C ARG A 140 -7.63 -4.29 8.33
N THR A 141 -8.16 -3.39 7.51
CA THR A 141 -8.16 -1.95 7.80
C THR A 141 -8.99 -1.66 9.04
N PHE A 142 -10.20 -2.22 9.13
CA PHE A 142 -11.07 -2.05 10.29
C PHE A 142 -10.38 -2.51 11.59
N ASP A 143 -9.86 -3.74 11.63
CA ASP A 143 -9.21 -4.32 12.80
C ASP A 143 -8.01 -3.48 13.24
N LYS A 144 -7.17 -3.03 12.30
CA LYS A 144 -5.97 -2.24 12.61
C LYS A 144 -6.33 -0.89 13.21
N VAL A 145 -7.26 -0.17 12.60
CA VAL A 145 -7.67 1.15 13.09
C VAL A 145 -8.44 1.01 14.41
N LYS A 146 -9.24 -0.05 14.56
CA LYS A 146 -9.98 -0.31 15.80
C LYS A 146 -9.07 -0.71 16.96
N ALA A 147 -8.05 -1.53 16.72
CA ALA A 147 -7.05 -1.90 17.72
C ALA A 147 -6.19 -0.70 18.15
N ASN A 148 -5.95 0.26 17.25
CA ASN A 148 -5.28 1.51 17.56
C ASN A 148 -6.12 2.41 18.50
N GLY A 149 -7.43 2.47 18.28
CA GLY A 149 -8.39 3.14 19.16
C GLY A 149 -8.44 4.68 19.09
N GLN A 150 -7.49 5.33 18.42
CA GLN A 150 -7.46 6.81 18.35
C GLN A 150 -8.40 7.39 17.29
N TYR A 151 -8.73 6.62 16.25
CA TYR A 151 -9.45 7.10 15.06
C TYR A 151 -10.81 6.39 14.86
N ASP A 152 -11.45 5.97 15.95
CA ASP A 152 -12.71 5.21 15.92
C ASP A 152 -13.86 5.95 15.24
N ASN A 153 -13.94 7.27 15.43
CA ASN A 153 -15.00 8.09 14.85
C ASN A 153 -14.80 8.26 13.34
N GLU A 154 -13.58 8.58 12.94
CA GLU A 154 -13.14 8.70 11.55
C GLU A 154 -13.37 7.37 10.83
N LEU A 155 -12.95 6.25 11.44
CA LEU A 155 -13.18 4.90 10.91
C LEU A 155 -14.65 4.66 10.62
N LYS A 156 -15.54 4.84 11.60
CA LYS A 156 -16.98 4.60 11.47
C LYS A 156 -17.59 5.40 10.32
N ARG A 157 -17.23 6.68 10.22
CA ARG A 157 -17.73 7.58 9.16
C ARG A 157 -17.15 7.21 7.78
N SER A 158 -15.93 6.71 7.74
CA SER A 158 -15.23 6.33 6.51
C SER A 158 -15.60 4.94 5.98
N LEU A 159 -16.30 4.07 6.73
CA LEU A 159 -16.58 2.68 6.31
C LEU A 159 -17.20 2.55 4.91
N PRO A 160 -18.24 3.31 4.52
CA PRO A 160 -18.82 3.17 3.18
C PRO A 160 -17.80 3.48 2.07
N MET A 161 -16.94 4.48 2.32
CA MET A 161 -15.90 4.90 1.38
C MET A 161 -14.77 3.88 1.31
N ILE A 162 -14.33 3.34 2.46
CA ILE A 162 -13.33 2.26 2.50
C ILE A 162 -13.84 1.06 1.70
N GLY A 163 -15.12 0.70 1.84
CA GLY A 163 -15.75 -0.36 1.04
C GLY A 163 -15.65 -0.11 -0.47
N ALA A 164 -15.95 1.12 -0.92
CA ALA A 164 -15.78 1.49 -2.33
C ALA A 164 -14.30 1.43 -2.76
N PHE A 165 -13.38 1.87 -1.92
CA PHE A 165 -11.95 1.94 -2.23
C PHE A 165 -11.30 0.57 -2.35
N VAL A 166 -11.59 -0.36 -1.43
CA VAL A 166 -11.08 -1.74 -1.52
C VAL A 166 -11.71 -2.50 -2.69
N THR A 167 -12.95 -2.17 -3.07
CA THR A 167 -13.59 -2.73 -4.26
C THR A 167 -12.94 -2.22 -5.54
N ALA A 168 -12.68 -0.91 -5.63
CA ALA A 168 -11.96 -0.31 -6.74
C ALA A 168 -10.52 -0.88 -6.87
N TRP A 169 -9.85 -1.10 -5.74
CA TRP A 169 -8.58 -1.79 -5.70
C TRP A 169 -8.70 -3.20 -6.29
N ALA A 170 -9.58 -4.05 -5.77
CA ALA A 170 -9.71 -5.43 -6.25
C ALA A 170 -10.09 -5.49 -7.73
N ALA A 171 -10.99 -4.61 -8.19
CA ALA A 171 -11.34 -4.50 -9.60
C ALA A 171 -10.11 -4.15 -10.47
N GLY A 172 -9.25 -3.25 -10.00
CA GLY A 172 -8.00 -2.92 -10.67
C GLY A 172 -7.05 -4.11 -10.71
N GLU A 173 -6.84 -4.80 -9.58
CA GLU A 173 -5.99 -6.00 -9.55
C GLU A 173 -6.49 -7.12 -10.49
N ILE A 174 -7.79 -7.42 -10.49
CA ILE A 174 -8.41 -8.38 -11.42
C ILE A 174 -8.11 -7.97 -12.87
N ALA A 175 -8.34 -6.69 -13.20
CA ALA A 175 -8.06 -6.18 -14.52
C ALA A 175 -6.56 -6.28 -14.89
N GLY A 176 -5.67 -6.07 -13.93
CA GLY A 176 -4.23 -6.21 -14.09
C GLY A 176 -3.80 -7.65 -14.35
N TYR A 177 -4.31 -8.60 -13.56
CA TYR A 177 -3.99 -10.02 -13.74
C TYR A 177 -4.50 -10.55 -15.08
N TRP A 178 -5.76 -10.29 -15.43
CA TRP A 178 -6.39 -10.86 -16.61
C TRP A 178 -6.05 -10.12 -17.91
N PHE A 179 -5.96 -8.78 -17.88
CA PHE A 179 -5.83 -7.96 -19.08
C PHE A 179 -4.54 -7.12 -19.14
N GLY A 180 -3.68 -7.21 -18.13
CA GLY A 180 -2.44 -6.44 -18.08
C GLY A 180 -2.66 -4.96 -17.75
N THR A 181 -1.60 -4.17 -17.90
CA THR A 181 -1.51 -2.77 -17.44
C THR A 181 -2.45 -1.82 -18.19
N GLY A 182 -2.65 -2.06 -19.50
CA GLY A 182 -3.30 -1.09 -20.39
C GLY A 182 -2.61 0.28 -20.32
N SER A 183 -3.39 1.36 -20.43
CA SER A 183 -2.94 2.75 -20.23
C SER A 183 -2.86 3.17 -18.75
N SER A 184 -2.96 2.24 -17.80
CA SER A 184 -3.02 2.61 -16.38
C SER A 184 -1.70 3.20 -15.88
N TYR A 185 -0.55 2.79 -16.41
CA TYR A 185 0.75 3.37 -16.05
C TYR A 185 0.81 4.89 -16.34
N GLU A 186 0.15 5.36 -17.39
CA GLU A 186 0.13 6.77 -17.78
C GLU A 186 -0.79 7.60 -16.87
N ARG A 187 -1.76 6.95 -16.21
CA ARG A 187 -2.77 7.57 -15.35
C ARG A 187 -2.44 7.52 -13.85
N VAL A 188 -1.29 6.95 -13.49
CA VAL A 188 -0.78 6.87 -12.10
C VAL A 188 0.11 8.08 -11.75
N ARG A 189 0.29 9.04 -12.67
CA ARG A 189 1.01 10.31 -12.41
C ARG A 189 0.22 11.27 -11.52
#